data_AF-A0A4R7W223-F1
#
_entry.id   AF-A0A4R7W223-F1
#
_cell.length_a   1.000
_cell.length_b   1.000
_cell.length_c   1.000
_cell.angle_alpha   90.00
_cell.angle_beta   90.00
_cell.angle_gamma   90.00
#
_symmetry.space_group_name_H-M   'P 1'
#
loop_
_entity.id
_entity.type
_entity.pdbx_description
1 polymer ?
#
loop_
_entity_poly.entity_id
_entity_poly.type
_entity_poly.pdbx_seq_one_letter_code
_entity_poly.pdbx_strand_id
1 'polypeptide(L)' 'MQRIRPSKPVAVFGAIFGLAILVFGVIQMKDSTSGFLWLWLAAGLGIIGFNLWAAFAKKGATQVVEHDNTR' A
#
# COMPACT_ATOMS: atom_id res chain seq x y z
N MET A 1 -4.01 11.67 -23.11
CA MET A 1 -3.22 11.09 -21.99
C MET A 1 -3.92 9.81 -21.53
N GLN A 2 -3.26 8.65 -21.60
CA GLN A 2 -3.87 7.37 -21.21
C GLN A 2 -4.19 7.37 -19.72
N ARG A 3 -5.45 7.09 -19.38
CA ARG A 3 -5.94 6.99 -17.99
C ARG A 3 -5.55 5.62 -17.43
N ILE A 4 -4.51 5.58 -16.60
CA ILE A 4 -4.11 4.35 -15.90
C ILE A 4 -4.98 4.23 -14.64
N ARG A 5 -5.97 3.33 -14.68
CA ARG A 5 -6.72 2.98 -13.46
C ARG A 5 -5.81 2.18 -12.52
N PRO A 6 -5.80 2.48 -11.21
CA PRO A 6 -5.09 1.63 -10.25
C PRO A 6 -5.64 0.20 -10.32
N SER A 7 -4.73 -0.75 -10.54
CA SER A 7 -5.04 -2.16 -10.65
C SER A 7 -5.31 -2.74 -9.26
N LYS A 8 -6.59 -2.99 -8.94
CA LYS A 8 -7.00 -3.62 -7.67
C LYS A 8 -6.32 -4.98 -7.42
N PRO A 9 -6.18 -5.87 -8.43
CA PRO A 9 -5.46 -7.14 -8.23
C PRO A 9 -4.00 -6.93 -7.84
N VAL A 10 -3.32 -5.93 -8.43
CA VAL A 10 -1.93 -5.61 -8.09
C VAL A 10 -1.81 -5.09 -6.65
N ALA A 11 -2.76 -4.25 -6.20
CA ALA A 11 -2.78 -3.78 -4.82
C ALA A 11 -2.97 -4.93 -3.82
N VAL A 12 -3.85 -5.89 -4.11
CA VAL A 12 -4.07 -7.07 -3.27
C VAL A 12 -2.83 -7.97 -3.25
N PHE A 13 -2.23 -8.25 -4.41
CA PHE A 13 -1.00 -9.04 -4.50
C PHE A 13 0.14 -8.39 -3.71
N GLY A 14 0.34 -7.08 -3.89
CA GLY A 14 1.35 -6.32 -3.16
C GLY A 14 1.12 -6.31 -1.65
N ALA A 15 -0.14 -6.23 -1.21
CA ALA A 15 -0.47 -6.33 0.21
C ALA A 15 -0.13 -7.72 0.79
N ILE A 16 -0.52 -8.80 0.12
CA ILE A 16 -0.22 -10.18 0.56
C ILE A 16 1.29 -10.41 0.61
N PHE A 17 2.00 -10.05 -0.46
CA PHE A 17 3.44 -10.26 -0.56
C PHE A 17 4.22 -9.40 0.44
N GLY A 18 3.85 -8.12 0.58
CA GLY A 18 4.44 -7.22 1.57
C GLY A 18 4.22 -7.71 3.01
N LEU A 19 3.03 -8.23 3.32
CA LEU A 19 2.74 -8.80 4.64
C LEU A 19 3.61 -10.05 4.89
N ALA A 20 3.79 -10.90 3.89
CA ALA A 20 4.65 -12.08 4.00
C ALA A 20 6.11 -11.71 4.28
N ILE A 21 6.65 -10.69 3.62
CA ILE A 21 8.01 -10.17 3.88
C ILE A 21 8.12 -9.62 5.29
N LEU A 22 7.12 -8.85 5.75
CA LEU A 22 7.12 -8.33 7.12
C LEU A 22 7.14 -9.45 8.15
N VAL A 23 6.25 -10.43 8.01
CA VAL A 23 6.20 -11.59 8.92
C VAL A 23 7.51 -12.35 8.91
N PHE A 24 8.08 -12.60 7.73
CA PHE A 24 9.37 -13.27 7.61
C PHE A 24 10.49 -12.51 8.31
N GLY A 25 10.58 -11.19 8.10
CA GLY A 25 11.57 -10.34 8.75
C GLY A 25 11.45 -10.34 10.28
N VAL A 26 10.23 -10.32 10.81
CA VAL A 26 9.98 -10.42 12.26
C VAL A 26 10.43 -11.76 12.81
N ILE A 27 10.12 -12.86 12.13
CA ILE A 27 10.54 -14.21 12.58
C ILE A 27 12.06 -14.31 12.59
N GLN A 28 12.73 -13.84 11.54
CA GLN A 28 14.18 -13.91 11.41
C GLN A 28 14.93 -13.06 12.43
N MET A 29 14.31 -11.97 12.89
CA MET A 29 14.96 -11.01 13.79
C MET A 29 14.33 -11.03 15.19
N LYS A 30 13.56 -12.07 15.54
CA LYS A 30 12.82 -12.15 16.82
C LYS A 30 13.71 -11.98 18.04
N ASP A 31 14.94 -12.48 17.96
CA ASP A 31 15.93 -12.44 19.05
C ASP A 31 16.73 -11.12 19.06
N SER A 32 16.60 -10.31 18.01
CA SER A 32 17.18 -8.96 17.85
C SER A 32 16.08 -7.91 17.84
N THR A 33 15.29 -7.85 18.92
CA THR A 33 14.27 -6.81 19.07
C THR A 33 14.95 -5.46 19.27
N SER A 34 14.98 -4.66 18.21
CA SER A 34 15.56 -3.32 18.19
C SER A 34 14.53 -2.31 17.71
N GLY A 35 14.74 -1.02 18.04
CA GLY A 35 13.88 0.06 17.55
C GLY A 35 13.78 0.10 16.01
N PHE A 36 14.81 -0.39 15.31
CA PHE A 36 14.78 -0.57 13.86
C PHE A 36 13.68 -1.52 13.40
N LEU A 37 13.45 -2.63 14.13
CA LEU A 37 12.42 -3.61 13.79
C LEU A 37 11.01 -3.02 13.87
N TRP A 38 10.76 -2.23 14.92
CA TRP A 38 9.49 -1.55 15.13
C TRP A 38 9.25 -0.46 14.08
N LEU A 39 10.29 0.33 13.75
CA LEU A 39 10.22 1.30 12.67
C LEU A 39 9.93 0.62 11.33
N TRP A 40 10.60 -0.50 11.05
CA TRP A 40 10.42 -1.28 9.83
C TRP A 40 9.00 -1.85 9.70
N LEU A 41 8.47 -2.40 10.79
CA LEU A 41 7.09 -2.88 10.86
C LEU A 41 6.08 -1.75 10.63
N ALA A 42 6.25 -0.63 11.30
CA ALA A 42 5.37 0.53 11.15
C ALA A 42 5.39 1.06 9.70
N ALA A 43 6.58 1.15 9.10
CA ALA A 43 6.74 1.59 7.71
C ALA A 43 6.04 0.61 6.74
N GLY A 44 6.27 -0.69 6.88
CA GLY A 44 5.67 -1.68 5.98
C GLY A 44 4.15 -1.73 6.10
N LEU A 45 3.60 -1.70 7.32
CA LEU A 45 2.14 -1.63 7.53
C LEU A 45 1.55 -0.33 6.95
N GLY A 46 2.26 0.80 7.11
CA GLY A 46 1.86 2.07 6.51
C GLY A 46 1.81 2.02 4.99
N ILE A 47 2.82 1.43 4.34
CA ILE A 47 2.87 1.28 2.88
C ILE A 47 1.73 0.38 2.38
N ILE A 48 1.49 -0.76 3.04
CA ILE A 48 0.41 -1.69 2.67
C ILE A 48 -0.95 -1.00 2.83
N GLY A 49 -1.18 -0.35 3.97
CA GLY A 49 -2.41 0.40 4.24
C GLY A 49 -2.65 1.52 3.24
N PHE A 50 -1.60 2.29 2.91
CA PHE A 50 -1.68 3.36 1.92
C PHE A 50 -1.98 2.84 0.51
N ASN A 51 -1.34 1.74 0.08
CA ASN A 51 -1.59 1.12 -1.21
C ASN A 51 -3.02 0.59 -1.34
N LEU A 52 -3.53 -0.07 -0.30
CA LEU A 52 -4.91 -0.55 -0.26
C LEU A 52 -5.89 0.63 -0.25
N TRP A 53 -5.63 1.66 0.55
CA TRP A 53 -6.49 2.84 0.59
C TRP A 53 -6.55 3.55 -0.77
N ALA A 54 -5.41 3.79 -1.42
CA ALA A 54 -5.34 4.39 -2.75
C ALA A 54 -6.08 3.56 -3.82
N ALA A 55 -6.04 2.23 -3.72
CA ALA A 55 -6.69 1.33 -4.67
C ALA A 55 -8.21 1.19 -4.47
N PHE A 56 -8.70 1.29 -3.22
CA PHE A 56 -10.09 0.99 -2.87
C PHE A 56 -10.93 2.19 -2.44
N ALA A 57 -10.34 3.33 -2.10
CA ALA A 57 -11.08 4.49 -1.62
C ALA A 57 -11.94 5.12 -2.75
N LYS A 58 -13.25 5.23 -2.50
CA LYS A 58 -14.22 5.88 -3.41
C LYS A 58 -13.88 7.34 -3.75
N LYS A 59 -13.06 8.02 -2.93
CA LYS A 59 -12.55 9.40 -3.11
C LYS A 59 -11.03 9.53 -2.93
N GLY A 60 -10.29 8.43 -2.72
CA GLY A 60 -8.86 8.49 -2.38
C GLY A 60 -7.92 8.46 -3.57
N ALA A 61 -8.46 8.52 -4.79
CA ALA A 61 -7.64 8.84 -5.94
C ALA A 61 -7.32 10.33 -5.90
N THR A 62 -6.06 10.65 -6.09
CA THR A 62 -5.49 11.87 -6.66
C THR A 62 -6.07 12.17 -8.06
N GLN A 63 -7.39 12.06 -8.21
CA GLN A 63 -8.20 12.34 -9.37
C GLN A 63 -9.42 13.12 -8.89
N VAL A 64 -9.24 14.44 -8.74
CA VAL A 64 -10.33 15.37 -8.98
C VAL A 64 -10.58 15.30 -10.48
N VAL A 65 -11.52 14.45 -10.90
CA VAL A 65 -12.05 14.53 -12.27
C VAL A 65 -12.97 15.73 -12.27
N GLU A 66 -12.42 16.87 -12.66
CA GLU A 66 -13.23 17.93 -13.23
C GLU A 66 -13.75 17.40 -14.57
N HIS A 67 -15.04 17.11 -14.60
CA HIS A 67 -15.74 16.78 -15.82
C HIS A 67 -15.80 18.10 -16.61
N ASP A 68 -14.85 18.34 -17.50
CA ASP A 68 -15.01 19.38 -18.52
C ASP A 68 -16.13 18.92 -19.45
N ASN A 69 -17.34 19.40 -19.14
CA ASN A 69 -18.52 19.25 -19.95
C ASN A 69 -18.40 20.22 -21.11
N THR A 70 -17.60 19.85 -22.11
CA THR A 70 -17.61 20.51 -23.42
C THR A 70 -18.92 20.15 -24.12
N ARG A 71 -19.91 21.03 -23.94
CA ARG A 71 -20.99 21.24 -24.90
C ARG A 71 -20.49 22.12 -26.05
#